data_AF-I7A271-F1
#
_entry.id   AF-I7A271-F1
#
_cell.length_a   1.000
_cell.length_b   1.000
_cell.length_c   1.000
_cell.angle_alpha   90.00
_cell.angle_beta   90.00
_cell.angle_gamma   90.00
#
_symmetry.space_group_name_H-M   'P 1'
#
loop_
_entity.id
_entity.type
_entity.pdbx_description
1 polymer ?
#
loop_
_entity_poly.entity_id
_entity_poly.type
_entity_poly.pdbx_seq_one_letter_code
_entity_poly.pdbx_strand_id
1 'polypeptide(L)'
;MKEIKAYIRRERADLIIQNLESAGVKGMTVIDVYALCEWADQDSFSYSIEFVEKYSKVIKLEIVCDDEEVEKLSEIILRYGHTGKSGDGMIFISPVETSIKIKTKEKTKFNMNYKLLTLFAKVKKRTGEREYFCSYIARDGKPVQARITKSTYDFLKQNSSSNKKRSYKMKRLKSIDAAILALIFAFASISFAQSNSDSTKSQHKMMHDKNHKMHEMMKDSAMHTETMDMHKMRGSDHHMTKKSPLIREGIIDLEAIDENKDGKVFQDQMDWNVISDNPGFCPICEMKLKETTLDQAKKKLLEHGYKVKQ
;
A
#
# COMPACT_ATOMS: atom_id res chain seq x y z
N MET A 1 11.82 11.87 -4.86
CA MET A 1 11.27 10.79 -5.68
C MET A 1 12.25 9.65 -5.65
N LYS A 2 11.73 8.44 -5.62
CA LYS A 2 12.48 7.21 -5.80
C LYS A 2 11.90 6.42 -6.96
N GLU A 3 12.73 5.52 -7.46
CA GLU A 3 12.34 4.48 -8.39
C GLU A 3 12.42 3.15 -7.66
N ILE A 4 11.31 2.41 -7.66
CA ILE A 4 11.23 1.03 -7.22
C ILE A 4 11.38 0.16 -8.46
N LYS A 5 12.41 -0.69 -8.49
CA LYS A 5 12.66 -1.73 -9.49
C LYS A 5 12.49 -3.09 -8.84
N ALA A 6 11.38 -3.76 -9.10
CA ALA A 6 11.09 -5.07 -8.55
C ALA A 6 11.19 -6.14 -9.63
N TYR A 7 12.02 -7.15 -9.41
CA TYR A 7 12.03 -8.39 -10.18
C TYR A 7 11.19 -9.40 -9.41
N ILE A 8 10.18 -9.96 -10.05
CA ILE A 8 9.17 -10.81 -9.40
C ILE A 8 8.84 -12.02 -10.27
N ARG A 9 8.33 -13.07 -9.62
CA ARG A 9 7.72 -14.22 -10.28
C ARG A 9 6.63 -13.79 -11.26
N ARG A 10 6.64 -14.34 -12.48
CA ARG A 10 5.69 -13.95 -13.52
C ARG A 10 4.24 -14.23 -13.10
N GLU A 11 4.00 -15.37 -12.47
CA GLU A 11 2.68 -15.79 -11.97
C GLU A 11 2.14 -14.92 -10.83
N ARG A 12 2.98 -14.09 -10.19
CA ARG A 12 2.55 -13.13 -9.16
C ARG A 12 2.33 -11.72 -9.70
N ALA A 13 2.73 -11.44 -10.94
CA ALA A 13 2.72 -10.09 -11.49
C ALA A 13 1.32 -9.48 -11.51
N ASP A 14 0.32 -10.21 -11.99
CA ASP A 14 -1.06 -9.71 -12.08
C ASP A 14 -1.62 -9.31 -10.71
N LEU A 15 -1.42 -10.17 -9.71
CA LEU A 15 -1.86 -9.91 -8.33
C LEU A 15 -1.18 -8.68 -7.74
N ILE A 16 0.13 -8.53 -7.95
CA ILE A 16 0.89 -7.37 -7.46
C ILE A 16 0.42 -6.08 -8.13
N ILE A 17 0.23 -6.09 -9.46
CA ILE A 17 -0.22 -4.94 -10.24
C ILE A 17 -1.58 -4.46 -9.74
N GLN A 18 -2.55 -5.37 -9.58
CA GLN A 18 -3.89 -5.02 -9.10
C GLN A 18 -3.87 -4.35 -7.71
N ASN A 19 -3.02 -4.84 -6.81
CA ASN A 19 -2.91 -4.28 -5.47
C ASN A 19 -2.19 -2.92 -5.44
N LEU A 20 -1.21 -2.72 -6.33
CA LEU A 20 -0.55 -1.43 -6.51
C LEU A 20 -1.51 -0.37 -7.10
N GLU A 21 -2.31 -0.75 -8.10
CA GLU A 21 -3.35 0.12 -8.66
C GLU A 21 -4.39 0.50 -7.61
N SER A 22 -4.86 -0.48 -6.83
CA SER A 22 -5.79 -0.26 -5.72
C SER A 22 -5.21 0.65 -4.62
N ALA A 23 -3.88 0.64 -4.45
CA ALA A 23 -3.17 1.51 -3.52
C ALA A 23 -2.95 2.94 -4.04
N GLY A 24 -3.35 3.23 -5.28
CA GLY A 24 -3.32 4.56 -5.89
C GLY A 24 -2.17 4.79 -6.87
N VAL A 25 -1.40 3.76 -7.24
CA VAL A 25 -0.33 3.89 -8.25
C VAL A 25 -0.97 4.16 -9.62
N LYS A 26 -0.66 5.31 -10.21
CA LYS A 26 -1.25 5.76 -11.49
C LYS A 26 -0.46 5.38 -12.73
N GLY A 27 0.75 4.87 -12.54
CA GLY A 27 1.64 4.52 -13.64
C GLY A 27 2.78 3.63 -13.16
N MET A 28 3.01 2.57 -13.91
CA MET A 28 4.11 1.64 -13.74
C MET A 28 4.52 1.09 -15.11
N THR A 29 5.76 0.64 -15.23
CA THR A 29 6.26 -0.06 -16.42
C THR A 29 6.43 -1.54 -16.07
N VAL A 30 5.94 -2.43 -16.94
CA VAL A 30 6.07 -3.87 -16.80
C VAL A 30 6.92 -4.40 -17.95
N ILE A 31 7.97 -5.16 -17.66
CA ILE A 31 8.93 -5.64 -18.65
C ILE A 31 9.20 -7.13 -18.41
N ASP A 32 9.12 -7.95 -19.45
CA ASP A 32 9.59 -9.33 -19.42
C ASP A 32 11.12 -9.38 -19.44
N VAL A 33 11.72 -10.12 -18.51
CA VAL A 33 13.18 -10.20 -18.38
C VAL A 33 13.65 -11.66 -18.28
N TYR A 34 14.78 -11.95 -18.92
CA TYR A 34 15.54 -13.17 -18.71
C TYR A 34 16.59 -12.91 -17.62
N ALA A 35 16.44 -13.57 -16.48
CA ALA A 35 17.33 -13.43 -15.33
C ALA A 35 18.35 -14.58 -15.31
N LEU A 36 19.64 -14.23 -15.37
CA LEU A 36 20.79 -15.12 -15.18
C LEU A 36 21.48 -14.80 -13.84
N CYS A 37 20.70 -14.73 -12.75
CA CYS A 37 21.18 -14.28 -11.45
C CYS A 37 20.98 -15.36 -10.39
N GLU A 38 21.80 -15.38 -9.34
CA GLU A 38 21.73 -16.38 -8.27
C GLU A 38 20.39 -16.38 -7.51
N TRP A 39 19.74 -15.22 -7.39
CA TRP A 39 18.43 -15.08 -6.75
C TRP A 39 17.26 -15.52 -7.65
N ALA A 40 17.52 -15.84 -8.92
CA ALA A 40 16.52 -16.40 -9.81
C ALA A 40 16.19 -17.84 -9.41
N ASP A 41 14.99 -18.29 -9.75
CA ASP A 41 14.53 -19.63 -9.38
C ASP A 41 15.42 -20.71 -10.05
N GLN A 42 16.10 -21.51 -9.22
CA GLN A 42 16.98 -22.59 -9.68
C GLN A 42 16.23 -23.85 -10.08
N ASP A 43 14.95 -23.95 -9.74
CA ASP A 43 14.10 -25.08 -10.12
C ASP A 43 13.22 -24.73 -11.33
N SER A 44 12.93 -23.44 -11.55
CA SER A 44 12.13 -22.95 -12.67
C SER A 44 12.94 -22.21 -13.76
N PHE A 45 14.06 -22.78 -14.18
CA PHE A 45 14.89 -22.24 -15.26
C PHE A 45 14.61 -22.90 -16.61
N SER A 46 14.97 -22.21 -17.68
CA SER A 46 15.03 -22.71 -19.05
C SER A 46 16.48 -22.64 -19.55
N TYR A 47 16.82 -23.46 -20.54
CA TYR A 47 18.10 -23.36 -21.24
C TYR A 47 17.95 -22.46 -22.46
N SER A 48 18.89 -21.55 -22.67
CA SER A 48 18.97 -20.76 -23.90
C SER A 48 20.06 -21.30 -24.80
N ILE A 49 19.75 -21.52 -26.07
CA ILE A 49 20.76 -21.76 -27.11
C ILE A 49 21.51 -20.45 -27.42
N GLU A 50 20.82 -19.31 -27.32
CA GLU A 50 21.39 -17.99 -27.59
C GLU A 50 22.40 -17.57 -26.52
N PHE A 51 22.09 -17.82 -25.23
CA PHE A 51 22.98 -17.47 -24.13
C PHE A 51 23.92 -18.61 -23.71
N VAL A 52 23.66 -19.84 -24.17
CA VAL A 52 24.37 -21.07 -23.76
C VAL A 52 24.34 -21.29 -22.24
N GLU A 53 23.34 -20.73 -21.56
CA GLU A 53 23.21 -20.74 -20.10
C GLU A 53 21.76 -20.97 -19.65
N LYS A 54 21.59 -21.28 -18.36
CA LYS A 54 20.29 -21.36 -17.70
C LYS A 54 19.79 -19.95 -17.40
N TYR A 55 18.51 -19.69 -17.67
CA TYR A 55 17.88 -18.42 -17.33
C TYR A 55 16.47 -18.65 -16.77
N SER A 56 16.03 -17.77 -15.89
CA SER A 56 14.64 -17.71 -15.44
C SER A 56 13.90 -16.61 -16.16
N LYS A 57 12.61 -16.81 -16.42
CA LYS A 57 11.75 -15.77 -16.97
C LYS A 57 11.03 -15.06 -15.82
N VAL A 58 11.33 -13.78 -15.60
CA VAL A 58 10.76 -12.97 -14.51
C VAL A 58 10.12 -11.71 -15.07
N ILE A 59 9.28 -11.06 -14.28
CA ILE A 59 8.72 -9.75 -14.58
C ILE A 59 9.51 -8.69 -13.83
N LYS A 60 9.90 -7.62 -14.52
CA LYS A 60 10.46 -6.40 -13.92
C LYS A 60 9.38 -5.32 -13.89
N LEU A 61 9.05 -4.86 -12.69
CA LEU A 61 8.20 -3.70 -12.43
C LEU A 61 9.07 -2.47 -12.14
N GLU A 62 8.79 -1.36 -12.82
CA GLU A 62 9.40 -0.05 -12.53
C GLU A 62 8.33 0.95 -12.14
N ILE A 63 8.49 1.57 -10.97
CA ILE A 63 7.55 2.54 -10.41
C ILE A 63 8.33 3.75 -9.89
N VAL A 64 8.01 4.94 -10.39
CA VAL A 64 8.54 6.20 -9.84
C VAL A 64 7.50 6.80 -8.90
N CYS A 65 7.87 7.01 -7.64
CA CYS A 65 6.99 7.48 -6.58
C CYS A 65 7.68 8.53 -5.70
N ASP A 66 6.89 9.18 -4.84
CA ASP A 66 7.42 10.07 -3.81
C ASP A 66 8.11 9.27 -2.70
N ASP A 67 9.09 9.89 -2.02
CA ASP A 67 9.92 9.22 -1.02
C ASP A 67 9.09 8.63 0.14
N GLU A 68 7.95 9.23 0.44
CA GLU A 68 7.02 8.84 1.51
C GLU A 68 6.19 7.60 1.14
N GLU A 69 6.05 7.30 -0.16
CA GLU A 69 5.27 6.15 -0.64
C GLU A 69 6.10 4.87 -0.78
N VAL A 70 7.43 4.99 -0.74
CA VAL A 70 8.36 3.89 -1.04
C VAL A 70 8.11 2.67 -0.16
N GLU A 71 7.95 2.89 1.15
CA GLU A 71 7.74 1.82 2.12
C GLU A 71 6.40 1.13 1.89
N LYS A 72 5.32 1.93 1.74
CA LYS A 72 3.97 1.43 1.43
C LYS A 72 3.96 0.58 0.16
N LEU A 73 4.55 1.06 -0.93
CA LEU A 73 4.53 0.35 -2.21
C LEU A 73 5.43 -0.89 -2.21
N SER A 74 6.58 -0.81 -1.55
CA SER A 74 7.48 -1.97 -1.41
C SER A 74 6.81 -3.07 -0.58
N GLU A 75 6.10 -2.72 0.49
CA GLU A 75 5.38 -3.68 1.33
C GLU A 75 4.28 -4.42 0.56
N ILE A 76 3.58 -3.73 -0.35
CA ILE A 76 2.61 -4.38 -1.24
C ILE A 76 3.31 -5.43 -2.12
N ILE A 77 4.42 -5.05 -2.77
CA ILE A 77 5.16 -5.98 -3.64
C ILE A 77 5.67 -7.18 -2.83
N LEU A 78 6.20 -6.95 -1.62
CA LEU A 78 6.66 -8.01 -0.73
C LEU A 78 5.51 -8.94 -0.35
N ARG A 79 4.40 -8.39 0.15
CA ARG A 79 3.25 -9.16 0.62
C ARG A 79 2.66 -10.07 -0.46
N TYR A 80 2.46 -9.55 -1.66
CA TYR A 80 1.81 -10.29 -2.75
C TYR A 80 2.80 -11.08 -3.62
N GLY A 81 4.09 -10.74 -3.59
CA GLY A 81 5.16 -11.46 -4.28
C GLY A 81 5.79 -12.59 -3.49
N HIS A 82 5.71 -12.56 -2.16
CA HIS A 82 6.33 -13.58 -1.32
C HIS A 82 5.61 -14.93 -1.42
N THR A 83 6.38 -15.99 -1.67
CA THR A 83 5.95 -17.39 -1.65
C THR A 83 6.75 -18.23 -0.65
N GLY A 84 7.91 -17.73 -0.21
CA GLY A 84 8.83 -18.45 0.67
C GLY A 84 9.74 -19.43 -0.06
N LYS A 85 9.62 -19.53 -1.40
CA LYS A 85 10.45 -20.38 -2.25
C LYS A 85 11.60 -19.56 -2.86
N SER A 86 12.61 -20.27 -3.37
CA SER A 86 13.65 -19.64 -4.19
C SER A 86 13.01 -18.94 -5.40
N GLY A 87 13.59 -17.85 -5.87
CA GLY A 87 13.10 -17.13 -7.04
C GLY A 87 11.93 -16.17 -6.83
N ASP A 88 11.52 -15.87 -5.58
CA ASP A 88 10.52 -14.83 -5.28
C ASP A 88 10.92 -13.46 -5.88
N GLY A 89 12.23 -13.22 -6.00
CA GLY A 89 12.80 -12.08 -6.69
C GLY A 89 13.47 -11.07 -5.78
N MET A 90 13.57 -9.82 -6.23
CA MET A 90 14.33 -8.76 -5.54
C MET A 90 13.77 -7.38 -5.84
N ILE A 91 13.76 -6.50 -4.84
CA ILE A 91 13.38 -5.09 -4.98
C ILE A 91 14.62 -4.20 -4.81
N PHE A 92 14.85 -3.31 -5.77
CA PHE A 92 15.87 -2.29 -5.72
C PHE A 92 15.23 -0.91 -5.67
N ILE A 93 15.79 -0.02 -4.85
CA ILE A 93 15.31 1.35 -4.73
C ILE A 93 16.44 2.30 -5.14
N SER A 94 16.19 3.11 -6.18
CA SER A 94 17.13 4.14 -6.66
C SER A 94 16.58 5.56 -6.45
N PRO A 95 17.44 6.57 -6.22
CA PRO A 95 17.02 7.96 -6.21
C PRO A 95 16.66 8.43 -7.63
N VAL A 96 15.60 9.24 -7.75
CA VAL A 96 15.24 9.93 -9.00
C VAL A 96 15.37 11.43 -8.78
N GLU A 97 16.32 12.06 -9.47
CA GLU A 97 16.60 13.49 -9.31
C GLU A 97 15.57 14.37 -10.01
N THR A 98 15.11 13.96 -11.18
CA THR A 98 14.19 14.73 -12.03
C THR A 98 13.33 13.81 -12.86
N SER A 99 12.05 14.15 -13.01
CA SER A 99 11.16 13.56 -14.00
C SER A 99 10.62 14.66 -14.93
N ILE A 100 10.44 14.31 -16.20
CA ILE A 100 9.97 15.25 -17.23
C ILE A 100 8.85 14.58 -18.02
N LYS A 101 7.67 15.21 -18.04
CA LYS A 101 6.55 14.70 -18.82
C LYS A 101 6.70 15.15 -20.28
N ILE A 102 6.89 14.20 -21.21
CA ILE A 102 7.15 14.51 -22.63
C ILE A 102 6.05 15.40 -23.24
N LYS A 103 4.79 15.05 -23.00
CA LYS A 103 3.63 15.78 -23.57
C LYS A 103 3.57 17.25 -23.16
N THR A 104 3.80 17.56 -21.88
CA THR A 104 3.65 18.92 -21.33
C THR A 104 4.98 19.65 -21.15
N LYS A 105 6.11 18.95 -21.29
CA LYS A 105 7.47 19.40 -20.94
C LYS A 105 7.62 19.85 -19.47
N GLU A 106 6.64 19.51 -18.63
CA GLU A 106 6.64 19.81 -17.21
C GLU A 106 7.75 19.02 -16.52
N LYS A 107 8.53 19.71 -15.68
CA LYS A 107 9.65 19.11 -14.95
C LYS A 107 9.31 19.06 -13.47
N THR A 108 9.33 17.86 -12.90
CA THR A 108 9.29 17.66 -11.45
C THR A 108 10.71 17.41 -11.00
N LYS A 109 11.32 18.38 -10.30
CA LYS A 109 12.63 18.22 -9.67
C LYS A 109 12.45 17.84 -8.22
N PHE A 110 13.15 16.82 -7.76
CA PHE A 110 13.21 16.54 -6.34
C PHE A 110 14.16 17.54 -5.69
N ASN A 111 13.60 18.52 -4.97
CA ASN A 111 14.35 19.59 -4.32
C ASN A 111 14.97 19.06 -3.01
N MET A 112 16.04 18.27 -3.11
CA MET A 112 16.92 17.96 -1.97
C MET A 112 17.85 19.14 -1.68
N ASN A 113 17.25 20.31 -1.44
CA ASN A 113 17.97 21.48 -0.97
C ASN A 113 17.23 22.04 0.24
N TYR A 114 17.38 21.42 1.41
CA TYR A 114 17.44 22.24 2.62
C TYR A 114 18.73 23.06 2.50
N LYS A 115 18.64 24.16 1.75
CA LYS A 115 19.73 25.13 1.73
C LYS A 115 19.67 25.79 3.10
N LEU A 116 20.55 25.38 3.99
CA LEU A 116 20.85 26.14 5.20
C LEU A 116 21.28 27.53 4.73
N LEU A 117 20.39 28.51 4.88
CA LEU A 117 20.62 29.86 4.38
C LEU A 117 21.60 30.58 5.29
N THR A 118 21.38 30.50 6.61
CA THR A 118 22.19 31.23 7.59
C THR A 118 22.03 30.65 8.99
N LEU A 119 23.12 30.65 9.77
CA LEU A 119 23.15 30.42 11.21
C LEU A 119 23.52 31.73 11.89
N PHE A 120 22.78 32.15 12.92
CA PHE A 120 23.16 33.32 13.72
C PHE A 120 22.73 33.20 15.19
N ALA A 121 23.43 33.91 16.06
CA ALA A 121 23.12 34.02 17.49
C ALA A 121 22.72 35.46 17.82
N LYS A 122 21.61 35.65 18.54
CA LYS A 122 21.18 36.95 19.07
C LYS A 122 21.47 37.00 20.57
N VAL A 123 22.04 38.12 21.05
CA VAL A 123 22.27 38.36 22.47
C VAL A 123 21.10 39.17 23.04
N LYS A 124 20.48 38.70 24.11
CA LYS A 124 19.45 39.48 24.84
C LYS A 124 20.12 40.64 25.57
N LYS A 125 19.78 41.88 25.20
CA LYS A 125 20.32 43.11 25.79
C LYS A 125 20.13 43.23 27.31
N ARG A 126 19.13 42.54 27.89
CA ARG A 126 18.80 42.60 29.32
C ARG A 126 19.47 41.54 30.19
N THR A 127 19.71 40.33 29.66
CA THR A 127 20.20 39.18 30.45
C THR A 127 21.58 38.69 30.01
N GLY A 128 22.10 39.15 28.87
CA GLY A 128 23.36 38.65 28.29
C GLY A 128 23.25 37.25 27.67
N GLU A 129 22.10 36.59 27.78
CA GLU A 129 21.88 35.25 27.23
C GLU A 129 21.88 35.24 25.70
N ARG A 130 22.45 34.19 25.11
CA ARG A 130 22.50 33.96 23.66
C ARG A 130 21.36 33.04 23.21
N GLU A 131 20.60 33.48 22.23
CA GLU A 131 19.61 32.66 21.53
C GLU A 131 20.13 32.32 20.14
N TYR A 132 20.01 31.05 19.75
CA TYR A 132 20.56 30.54 18.50
C TYR A 132 19.45 30.27 17.50
N PHE A 133 19.69 30.62 16.23
CA PHE A 133 18.71 30.49 15.16
C PHE A 133 19.33 29.85 13.92
N CYS A 134 18.48 29.13 13.19
CA CYS A 134 18.78 28.54 11.89
C CYS A 134 17.71 28.96 10.89
N SER A 135 18.17 29.51 9.75
CA SER A 135 17.31 29.83 8.60
C SER A 135 17.50 28.80 7.49
N TYR A 136 16.41 28.24 6.98
CA TYR A 136 16.41 27.24 5.91
C TYR A 136 15.23 27.45 4.95
N ILE A 137 15.31 26.84 3.76
CA ILE A 137 14.19 26.77 2.83
C ILE A 137 13.36 25.52 3.15
N ALA A 138 12.08 25.70 3.47
CA ALA A 138 11.14 24.61 3.71
C ALA A 138 10.74 23.91 2.39
N ARG A 139 10.05 22.77 2.51
CA ARG A 139 9.62 21.95 1.35
C ARG A 139 8.73 22.72 0.37
N ASP A 140 7.96 23.70 0.87
CA ASP A 140 7.12 24.59 0.06
C ASP A 140 7.90 25.75 -0.60
N GLY A 141 9.23 25.76 -0.46
CA GLY A 141 10.12 26.78 -1.01
C GLY A 141 10.19 28.07 -0.19
N LYS A 142 9.48 28.17 0.95
CA LYS A 142 9.49 29.38 1.77
C LYS A 142 10.65 29.40 2.76
N PRO A 143 11.23 30.57 3.07
CA PRO A 143 12.22 30.70 4.11
C PRO A 143 11.56 30.54 5.49
N VAL A 144 12.11 29.65 6.31
CA VAL A 144 11.70 29.41 7.69
C VAL A 144 12.88 29.66 8.62
N GLN A 145 12.61 30.31 9.76
CA GLN A 145 13.57 30.54 10.83
C GLN A 145 13.14 29.76 12.07
N ALA A 146 14.00 28.87 12.54
CA ALA A 146 13.77 28.09 13.76
C ALA A 146 14.78 28.47 14.84
N ARG A 147 14.30 28.55 16.09
CA ARG A 147 15.16 28.63 17.27
C ARG A 147 15.76 27.26 17.53
N ILE A 148 17.06 27.22 17.77
CA ILE A 148 17.82 25.99 18.03
C ILE A 148 18.62 26.11 19.33
N THR A 149 19.11 24.99 19.83
CA THR A 149 20.00 24.97 20.99
C THR A 149 21.43 25.33 20.57
N LYS A 150 22.26 25.69 21.55
CA LYS A 150 23.69 25.95 21.34
C LYS A 150 24.42 24.75 20.75
N SER A 151 24.13 23.54 21.23
CA SER A 151 24.75 22.30 20.74
C SER A 151 24.42 22.05 19.26
N THR A 152 23.17 22.25 18.85
CA THR A 152 22.75 22.15 17.45
C THR A 152 23.44 23.23 16.59
N TYR A 153 23.56 24.46 17.09
CA TYR A 153 24.26 25.54 16.37
C TYR A 153 25.74 25.21 16.12
N ASP A 154 26.46 24.76 17.14
CA ASP A 154 27.87 24.43 17.03
C ASP A 154 28.10 23.24 16.08
N PHE A 155 27.24 22.23 16.13
CA PHE A 155 27.25 21.10 15.19
C PHE A 155 27.03 21.53 13.74
N LEU A 156 26.00 22.34 13.48
CA LEU A 156 25.70 22.80 12.12
C LEU A 156 26.81 23.71 11.58
N LYS A 157 27.44 24.54 12.44
CA LYS A 157 28.55 25.42 12.07
C LYS A 157 29.82 24.65 11.71
N GLN A 158 30.11 23.55 12.42
CA GLN A 158 31.24 22.67 12.09
C GLN A 158 31.04 21.96 10.75
N ASN A 159 29.80 21.60 10.41
CA ASN A 159 29.46 20.88 9.19
C ASN A 159 29.12 21.78 7.99
N SER A 160 28.88 23.09 8.18
CA SER A 160 28.64 24.05 7.10
C SER A 160 29.92 24.53 6.40
N SER A 161 31.09 24.26 6.99
CA SER A 161 32.40 24.75 6.49
C SER A 161 33.05 23.81 5.47
N SER A 162 32.37 22.73 5.05
CA SER A 162 32.91 21.68 4.20
C SER A 162 32.01 21.40 2.98
N ASN A 163 31.65 22.45 2.24
CA ASN A 163 31.17 22.30 0.85
C ASN A 163 32.32 22.10 -0.16
N LYS A 164 33.39 21.39 0.26
CA LYS A 164 34.37 20.77 -0.65
C LYS A 164 34.19 19.27 -0.58
N LYS A 165 33.52 18.72 -1.60
CA LYS A 165 33.56 17.32 -2.08
C LYS A 165 34.00 16.29 -1.02
N ARG A 166 33.05 15.71 -0.27
CA ARG A 166 33.27 14.39 0.35
C ARG A 166 32.05 13.49 0.17
N SER A 167 32.19 12.57 -0.78
CA SER A 167 31.45 11.33 -0.85
C SER A 167 31.69 10.54 0.44
N TYR A 168 30.62 10.20 1.17
CA TYR A 168 30.69 9.22 2.24
C TYR A 168 30.11 7.90 1.76
N LYS A 169 31.00 6.91 1.64
CA LYS A 169 30.67 5.48 1.60
C LYS A 169 29.87 5.15 2.85
N MET A 170 28.64 4.66 2.66
CA MET A 170 27.81 4.11 3.74
C MET A 170 28.56 2.99 4.48
N LYS A 171 28.89 3.21 5.75
CA LYS A 171 29.07 2.15 6.73
C LYS A 171 28.46 2.58 8.07
N ARG A 172 27.35 1.91 8.42
CA ARG A 172 26.68 1.79 9.72
C ARG A 172 26.76 3.02 10.64
N LEU A 173 25.73 3.87 10.58
CA LEU A 173 25.44 4.89 11.59
C LEU A 173 24.37 4.35 12.57
N LYS A 174 24.72 4.31 13.86
CA LYS A 174 23.87 3.81 14.95
C LYS A 174 22.89 4.91 15.41
N SER A 175 21.60 4.61 15.29
CA SER A 175 20.46 4.91 16.18
C SER A 175 20.24 6.28 16.85
N ILE A 176 21.09 7.30 16.72
CA ILE A 176 20.90 8.60 17.42
C ILE A 176 20.51 9.74 16.46
N ASP A 177 20.93 9.71 15.20
CA ASP A 177 20.70 10.84 14.28
C ASP A 177 19.32 10.86 13.61
N ALA A 178 18.62 9.71 13.55
CA ALA A 178 17.23 9.66 13.10
C ALA A 178 16.29 10.37 14.08
N ALA A 179 16.61 10.37 15.38
CA ALA A 179 15.85 11.09 16.41
C ALA A 179 15.98 12.61 16.26
N ILE A 180 17.11 13.12 15.75
CA ILE A 180 17.35 14.56 15.59
C ILE A 180 16.64 15.08 14.33
N LEU A 181 16.64 14.31 13.24
CA LEU A 181 15.78 14.59 12.08
C LEU A 181 14.30 14.47 12.44
N ALA A 182 13.89 13.44 13.19
CA ALA A 182 12.52 13.29 13.69
C ALA A 182 12.09 14.42 14.64
N LEU A 183 13.00 14.95 15.46
CA LEU A 183 12.75 16.12 16.34
C LEU A 183 12.56 17.40 15.51
N ILE A 184 13.32 17.58 14.44
CA ILE A 184 13.10 18.70 13.49
C ILE A 184 11.73 18.58 12.81
N PHE A 185 11.28 17.35 12.49
CA PHE A 185 9.93 17.09 12.00
C PHE A 185 8.85 17.31 13.08
N ALA A 186 9.06 16.89 14.32
CA ALA A 186 8.07 16.99 15.40
C ALA A 186 7.84 18.43 15.88
N PHE A 187 8.88 19.26 15.92
CA PHE A 187 8.75 20.67 16.31
C PHE A 187 8.08 21.55 15.22
N ALA A 188 8.17 21.16 13.95
CA ALA A 188 7.44 21.81 12.87
C ALA A 188 5.91 21.58 12.98
N SER A 189 5.49 20.42 13.48
CA SER A 189 4.07 20.08 13.70
C SER A 189 3.44 20.87 14.85
N ILE A 190 4.21 21.16 15.90
CA ILE A 190 3.70 21.84 17.11
C ILE A 190 3.43 23.33 16.84
N SER A 191 4.16 23.97 15.92
CA SER A 191 3.91 25.37 15.54
C SER A 191 2.66 25.55 14.66
N PHE A 192 2.13 24.48 14.05
CA PHE A 192 0.89 24.51 13.28
C PHE A 192 -0.35 24.24 14.15
N ALA A 193 -0.19 23.69 15.35
CA ALA A 193 -1.29 23.34 16.25
C ALA A 193 -1.85 24.53 17.06
N GLN A 194 -1.15 25.66 17.13
CA GLN A 194 -1.57 26.84 17.92
C GLN A 194 -2.22 27.96 17.09
N SER A 195 -2.37 27.82 15.77
CA SER A 195 -3.10 28.79 14.93
C SER A 195 -4.52 28.34 14.53
N ASN A 196 -4.96 27.14 14.92
CA ASN A 196 -6.27 26.57 14.53
C ASN A 196 -7.29 26.48 15.68
N SER A 197 -7.02 27.00 16.87
CA SER A 197 -7.99 26.99 17.99
C SER A 197 -9.02 28.12 17.97
N ASP A 198 -8.91 29.10 17.05
CA ASP A 198 -9.83 30.25 17.00
C ASP A 198 -10.83 30.23 15.82
N SER A 199 -10.78 29.24 14.92
CA SER A 199 -11.73 29.12 13.79
C SER A 199 -12.88 28.12 14.04
N THR A 200 -12.80 27.28 15.07
CA THR A 200 -13.78 26.21 15.35
C THR A 200 -15.01 26.66 16.14
N LYS A 201 -15.05 27.90 16.66
CA LYS A 201 -16.24 28.45 17.36
C LYS A 201 -17.26 29.17 16.46
N SER A 202 -16.93 29.46 15.19
CA SER A 202 -17.83 30.18 14.28
C SER A 202 -18.67 29.26 13.38
N GLN A 203 -18.19 28.04 13.07
CA GLN A 203 -18.91 27.11 12.18
C GLN A 203 -20.04 26.31 12.89
N HIS A 204 -20.00 26.21 14.22
CA HIS A 204 -20.99 25.44 14.98
C HIS A 204 -22.34 26.15 15.19
N LYS A 205 -22.47 27.42 14.77
CA LYS A 205 -23.71 28.22 14.93
C LYS A 205 -24.54 28.36 13.64
N MET A 206 -24.02 27.98 12.48
CA MET A 206 -24.75 28.07 11.19
C MET A 206 -25.37 26.75 10.70
N MET A 207 -25.13 25.62 11.38
CA MET A 207 -25.69 24.31 11.00
C MET A 207 -27.01 23.95 11.68
N HIS A 208 -27.45 24.68 12.71
CA HIS A 208 -28.68 24.36 13.44
C HIS A 208 -29.97 24.92 12.82
N ASP A 209 -29.88 25.78 11.78
CA ASP A 209 -31.03 26.51 11.22
C ASP A 209 -31.51 25.97 9.85
N LYS A 210 -30.86 24.94 9.30
CA LYS A 210 -31.20 24.37 7.97
C LYS A 210 -31.99 23.05 8.02
N ASN A 211 -32.05 22.39 9.17
CA ASN A 211 -32.75 21.10 9.31
C ASN A 211 -34.27 21.23 9.48
N HIS A 212 -34.82 22.45 9.59
CA HIS A 212 -36.26 22.66 9.78
C HIS A 212 -37.05 22.98 8.50
N LYS A 213 -36.39 23.06 7.32
CA LYS A 213 -37.01 23.52 6.06
C LYS A 213 -37.10 22.49 4.93
N MET A 214 -36.69 21.25 5.16
CA MET A 214 -36.69 20.20 4.12
C MET A 214 -37.76 19.12 4.30
N HIS A 215 -38.53 19.16 5.40
CA HIS A 215 -39.48 18.10 5.75
C HIS A 215 -40.93 18.35 5.27
N GLU A 216 -41.18 19.37 4.45
CA GLU A 216 -42.55 19.79 4.08
C GLU A 216 -42.85 19.86 2.57
N MET A 217 -41.99 19.31 1.71
CA MET A 217 -42.26 19.29 0.26
C MET A 217 -41.83 17.96 -0.34
N MET A 218 -42.71 16.95 -0.25
CA MET A 218 -42.91 15.85 -1.21
C MET A 218 -43.91 14.84 -0.62
N LYS A 219 -45.18 15.24 -0.53
CA LYS A 219 -46.33 14.34 -0.69
C LYS A 219 -47.07 14.85 -1.91
N ASP A 220 -47.22 13.97 -2.90
CA ASP A 220 -48.35 13.87 -3.84
C ASP A 220 -47.88 13.42 -5.22
N SER A 221 -48.27 12.18 -5.54
CA SER A 221 -48.75 11.68 -6.84
C SER A 221 -48.01 10.44 -7.35
N ALA A 222 -48.77 9.34 -7.39
CA ALA A 222 -48.40 7.99 -7.83
C ALA A 222 -48.76 7.69 -9.30
N MET A 223 -48.35 6.47 -9.74
CA MET A 223 -48.73 5.68 -10.94
C MET A 223 -48.18 6.11 -12.31
N HIS A 224 -47.65 5.23 -13.18
CA HIS A 224 -47.64 3.76 -13.24
C HIS A 224 -46.56 3.27 -14.26
N THR A 225 -46.01 2.05 -14.04
CA THR A 225 -45.57 0.97 -15.00
C THR A 225 -44.77 1.35 -16.27
N GLU A 226 -43.75 0.64 -16.77
CA GLU A 226 -43.23 -0.72 -16.55
C GLU A 226 -41.87 -0.86 -17.27
N THR A 227 -41.11 -1.90 -16.89
CA THR A 227 -40.04 -2.60 -17.63
C THR A 227 -38.63 -2.01 -17.79
N MET A 228 -37.73 -2.75 -17.13
CA MET A 228 -36.38 -3.18 -17.51
C MET A 228 -35.34 -2.11 -17.84
N ASP A 229 -34.49 -1.82 -16.85
CA ASP A 229 -33.15 -1.30 -17.08
C ASP A 229 -32.13 -2.06 -16.23
N MET A 230 -31.21 -2.72 -16.93
CA MET A 230 -30.00 -3.30 -16.37
C MET A 230 -28.95 -2.19 -16.28
N HIS A 231 -28.61 -1.71 -15.08
CA HIS A 231 -27.24 -1.25 -14.72
C HIS A 231 -27.10 -0.72 -13.27
N LYS A 232 -25.84 -0.78 -12.78
CA LYS A 232 -25.20 -0.05 -11.64
C LYS A 232 -25.45 -0.61 -10.22
N MET A 233 -24.52 -0.57 -9.25
CA MET A 233 -23.09 -0.22 -9.13
C MET A 233 -22.67 -0.42 -7.64
N ARG A 234 -21.36 -0.46 -7.35
CA ARG A 234 -20.66 -0.08 -6.08
C ARG A 234 -20.91 -0.99 -4.85
N GLY A 235 -19.87 -1.57 -4.24
CA GLY A 235 -18.99 -0.97 -3.21
C GLY A 235 -19.65 -1.12 -1.82
N SER A 236 -19.04 -1.53 -0.70
CA SER A 236 -17.66 -1.55 -0.20
C SER A 236 -17.60 -2.46 1.07
N ASP A 237 -16.38 -2.73 1.55
CA ASP A 237 -15.99 -3.12 2.93
C ASP A 237 -16.33 -4.53 3.45
N HIS A 238 -15.30 -5.33 3.77
CA HIS A 238 -14.99 -5.73 5.15
C HIS A 238 -13.65 -6.46 5.27
N HIS A 239 -12.81 -5.98 6.19
CA HIS A 239 -11.73 -6.74 6.81
C HIS A 239 -12.31 -7.71 7.85
N MET A 240 -11.70 -8.89 7.99
CA MET A 240 -11.85 -9.90 9.05
C MET A 240 -13.15 -10.75 9.08
N THR A 241 -12.95 -12.06 8.85
CA THR A 241 -13.69 -13.20 9.42
C THR A 241 -15.20 -13.01 9.63
N LYS A 242 -16.00 -13.19 8.57
CA LYS A 242 -17.30 -13.86 8.73
C LYS A 242 -17.07 -15.30 8.33
N LYS A 243 -17.24 -16.26 9.26
CA LYS A 243 -17.34 -17.68 8.89
C LYS A 243 -18.49 -17.77 7.91
N SER A 244 -18.19 -17.92 6.62
CA SER A 244 -19.23 -18.07 5.61
C SER A 244 -20.02 -19.33 5.96
N PRO A 245 -21.36 -19.32 5.89
CA PRO A 245 -22.19 -20.49 6.23
C PRO A 245 -21.88 -21.72 5.34
N LEU A 246 -21.15 -21.52 4.25
CA LEU A 246 -20.67 -22.57 3.34
C LEU A 246 -19.44 -23.31 3.87
N ILE A 247 -18.61 -22.68 4.72
CA ILE A 247 -17.38 -23.28 5.24
C ILE A 247 -17.76 -24.16 6.43
N ARG A 248 -17.58 -25.48 6.28
CA ARG A 248 -17.92 -26.45 7.32
C ARG A 248 -16.67 -26.75 8.16
N GLU A 249 -16.82 -26.71 9.48
CA GLU A 249 -15.78 -27.05 10.45
C GLU A 249 -16.27 -28.20 11.34
N GLY A 250 -15.37 -29.12 11.69
CA GLY A 250 -15.69 -30.26 12.57
C GLY A 250 -16.26 -31.47 11.82
N ILE A 251 -17.36 -32.03 12.33
CA ILE A 251 -18.04 -33.19 11.73
C ILE A 251 -19.05 -32.67 10.72
N ILE A 252 -18.87 -33.01 9.45
CA ILE A 252 -19.71 -32.56 8.34
C ILE A 252 -20.86 -33.54 8.16
N ASP A 253 -22.10 -33.04 8.27
CA ASP A 253 -23.33 -33.81 8.04
C ASP A 253 -23.86 -33.45 6.64
N LEU A 254 -23.64 -34.32 5.65
CA LEU A 254 -24.01 -34.04 4.26
C LEU A 254 -25.52 -34.12 4.03
N GLU A 255 -26.24 -34.97 4.76
CA GLU A 255 -27.70 -35.08 4.66
C GLU A 255 -28.40 -33.83 5.18
N ALA A 256 -27.83 -33.19 6.20
CA ALA A 256 -28.33 -31.91 6.71
C ALA A 256 -28.05 -30.74 5.75
N ILE A 257 -27.17 -30.91 4.77
CA ILE A 257 -26.82 -29.87 3.78
C ILE A 257 -27.73 -29.96 2.57
N ASP A 258 -28.15 -31.16 2.18
CA ASP A 258 -29.10 -31.41 1.09
C ASP A 258 -30.53 -31.04 1.53
N GLU A 259 -30.87 -29.75 1.48
CA GLU A 259 -32.18 -29.24 1.89
C GLU A 259 -33.29 -29.68 0.93
N ASN A 260 -32.97 -29.81 -0.36
CA ASN A 260 -33.91 -30.17 -1.41
C ASN A 260 -34.12 -31.70 -1.56
N LYS A 261 -33.27 -32.52 -0.91
CA LYS A 261 -33.29 -33.99 -0.89
C LYS A 261 -33.11 -34.64 -2.26
N ASP A 262 -32.35 -34.02 -3.15
CA ASP A 262 -32.05 -34.56 -4.47
C ASP A 262 -30.83 -35.50 -4.50
N GLY A 263 -30.13 -35.64 -3.35
CA GLY A 263 -28.96 -36.49 -3.19
C GLY A 263 -27.68 -35.87 -3.75
N LYS A 264 -27.66 -34.57 -3.99
CA LYS A 264 -26.52 -33.84 -4.57
C LYS A 264 -26.22 -32.58 -3.78
N VAL A 265 -24.96 -32.15 -3.89
CA VAL A 265 -24.47 -30.92 -3.28
C VAL A 265 -23.46 -30.24 -4.23
N PHE A 266 -23.32 -28.93 -4.08
CA PHE A 266 -22.30 -28.13 -4.74
C PHE A 266 -21.07 -28.02 -3.83
N GLN A 267 -19.94 -28.59 -4.29
CA GLN A 267 -18.68 -28.64 -3.56
C GLN A 267 -17.56 -27.95 -4.35
N ASP A 268 -16.64 -27.30 -3.64
CA ASP A 268 -15.44 -26.73 -4.25
C ASP A 268 -14.42 -27.81 -4.66
N GLN A 269 -13.61 -27.54 -5.69
CA GLN A 269 -12.61 -28.50 -6.17
C GLN A 269 -11.25 -28.44 -5.48
N MET A 270 -11.02 -27.39 -4.68
CA MET A 270 -9.76 -27.10 -4.00
C MET A 270 -9.97 -27.01 -2.48
N ASP A 271 -11.10 -26.45 -2.04
CA ASP A 271 -11.48 -26.29 -0.63
C ASP A 271 -12.64 -27.23 -0.27
N TRP A 272 -12.34 -28.53 -0.07
CA TRP A 272 -13.36 -29.59 0.05
C TRP A 272 -14.39 -29.40 1.16
N ASN A 273 -14.09 -28.63 2.20
CA ASN A 273 -15.01 -28.29 3.29
C ASN A 273 -15.98 -27.15 2.97
N VAL A 274 -15.93 -26.59 1.76
CA VAL A 274 -16.89 -25.62 1.26
C VAL A 274 -17.97 -26.36 0.47
N ILE A 275 -19.16 -26.47 1.08
CA ILE A 275 -20.29 -27.26 0.55
C ILE A 275 -21.61 -26.51 0.73
N SER A 276 -22.41 -26.47 -0.33
CA SER A 276 -23.74 -25.86 -0.39
C SER A 276 -24.75 -26.77 -1.08
N ASP A 277 -26.03 -26.61 -0.76
CA ASP A 277 -27.15 -27.18 -1.55
C ASP A 277 -27.37 -26.42 -2.86
N ASN A 278 -27.00 -25.14 -2.89
CA ASN A 278 -27.29 -24.24 -4.00
C ASN A 278 -26.04 -23.93 -4.82
N PRO A 279 -26.18 -23.68 -6.14
CA PRO A 279 -25.07 -23.23 -6.96
C PRO A 279 -24.55 -21.88 -6.44
N GLY A 280 -23.23 -21.76 -6.34
CA GLY A 280 -22.60 -20.57 -5.78
C GLY A 280 -21.11 -20.53 -6.03
N PHE A 281 -20.45 -19.62 -5.33
CA PHE A 281 -18.99 -19.42 -5.40
C PHE A 281 -18.36 -19.74 -4.05
N CYS A 282 -17.16 -20.30 -4.09
CA CYS A 282 -16.36 -20.51 -2.90
C CYS A 282 -15.93 -19.17 -2.30
N PRO A 283 -16.13 -18.92 -0.99
CA PRO A 283 -15.71 -17.68 -0.34
C PRO A 283 -14.19 -17.61 -0.09
N ILE A 284 -13.44 -18.68 -0.39
CA ILE A 284 -12.00 -18.78 -0.19
C ILE A 284 -11.25 -18.59 -1.52
N CYS A 285 -11.57 -19.42 -2.52
CA CYS A 285 -10.88 -19.42 -3.81
C CYS A 285 -11.66 -18.71 -4.94
N GLU A 286 -12.87 -18.21 -4.66
CA GLU A 286 -13.75 -17.51 -5.62
C GLU A 286 -14.17 -18.36 -6.85
N MET A 287 -13.87 -19.65 -6.87
CA MET A 287 -14.29 -20.56 -7.94
C MET A 287 -15.76 -20.96 -7.81
N LYS A 288 -16.38 -21.28 -8.94
CA LYS A 288 -17.76 -21.79 -8.97
C LYS A 288 -17.80 -23.21 -8.40
N LEU A 289 -18.67 -23.44 -7.42
CA LEU A 289 -18.89 -24.77 -6.84
C LEU A 289 -19.43 -25.73 -7.90
N LYS A 290 -18.97 -26.98 -7.86
CA LYS A 290 -19.41 -28.02 -8.80
C LYS A 290 -20.36 -28.99 -8.12
N GLU A 291 -21.43 -29.33 -8.81
CA GLU A 291 -22.39 -30.35 -8.41
C GLU A 291 -21.70 -31.72 -8.31
N THR A 292 -21.93 -32.42 -7.21
CA THR A 292 -21.40 -33.76 -6.94
C THR A 292 -22.42 -34.53 -6.09
N THR A 293 -22.44 -35.86 -6.17
CA THR A 293 -23.36 -36.66 -5.34
C THR A 293 -22.88 -36.71 -3.89
N LEU A 294 -23.79 -36.99 -2.95
CA LEU A 294 -23.46 -37.14 -1.52
C LEU A 294 -22.32 -38.16 -1.29
N ASP A 295 -22.36 -39.30 -1.98
CA ASP A 295 -21.31 -40.34 -1.88
C ASP A 295 -19.94 -39.84 -2.36
N GLN A 296 -19.92 -39.07 -3.46
CA GLN A 296 -18.68 -38.51 -4.00
C GLN A 296 -18.12 -37.41 -3.08
N ALA A 297 -18.98 -36.54 -2.55
CA ALA A 297 -18.59 -35.53 -1.57
C ALA A 297 -18.01 -36.19 -0.31
N LYS A 298 -18.67 -37.23 0.22
CA LYS A 298 -18.22 -38.01 1.39
C LYS A 298 -16.85 -38.61 1.16
N LYS A 299 -16.63 -39.24 -0.01
CA LYS A 299 -15.33 -39.82 -0.37
C LYS A 299 -14.22 -38.77 -0.41
N LYS A 300 -14.44 -37.63 -1.09
CA LYS A 300 -13.46 -36.54 -1.19
C LYS A 300 -13.13 -35.93 0.17
N LEU A 301 -14.14 -35.73 1.03
CA LEU A 301 -13.93 -35.23 2.39
C LEU A 301 -13.05 -36.18 3.22
N LEU A 302 -13.33 -37.48 3.18
CA LEU A 302 -12.54 -38.49 3.91
C LEU A 302 -11.10 -38.60 3.39
N GLU A 303 -10.91 -38.57 2.07
CA GLU A 303 -9.58 -38.59 1.42
C GLU A 303 -8.71 -37.40 1.85
N HIS A 304 -9.32 -36.26 2.15
CA HIS A 304 -8.62 -35.02 2.53
C HIS A 304 -8.68 -34.74 4.04
N GLY A 305 -8.97 -35.75 4.86
CA GLY A 305 -8.82 -35.69 6.32
C GLY A 305 -9.97 -35.03 7.10
N TYR A 306 -11.12 -34.80 6.45
CA TYR A 306 -12.32 -34.29 7.13
C TYR A 306 -13.15 -35.43 7.75
N LYS A 307 -13.83 -35.13 8.85
CA LYS A 307 -14.74 -36.07 9.51
C LYS A 307 -16.16 -35.87 8.98
N VAL A 308 -16.78 -36.94 8.49
CA VAL A 308 -18.16 -36.92 7.99
C VAL A 308 -19.04 -37.73 8.93
N LYS A 309 -20.25 -37.25 9.23
CA LYS A 309 -21.24 -38.01 9.99
C LYS A 309 -21.64 -39.25 9.20
N GLN A 310 -21.70 -40.39 9.87
CA GLN A 310 -21.93 -41.69 9.22
C GLN A 310 -23.33 -41.78 8.65
#